data_AF-A0A4R1FRL3-F1
#
_entry.id   AF-A0A4R1FRL3-F1
#
_cell.length_a   1.000
_cell.length_b   1.000
_cell.length_c   1.000
_cell.angle_alpha   90.00
_cell.angle_beta   90.00
_cell.angle_gamma   90.00
#
_symmetry.space_group_name_H-M   'P 1'
#
loop_
_entity.id
_entity.type
_entity.pdbx_description
1 polymer ?
#
loop_
_entity_poly.entity_id
_entity_poly.type
_entity_poly.pdbx_seq_one_letter_code
_entity_poly.pdbx_strand_id
1 'polypeptide(L)'
;MDGSNRRSAPASDDDGDASREVPPLYQRIGGHAALETVVDDLYLRILADERLSPFFAGTDLTRMKGRQVEFFAALLGGPTPYVGASMRTVHRGRGITAGHFGLVAGHLTDALTAAGLDRELTDQVIGAVASLAGDIATARESPTPP
;
A
#
# COMPACT_ATOMS: atom_id res chain seq x y z
N MET A 1 -68.29 15.68 10.12
CA MET A 1 -68.56 15.27 11.51
C MET A 1 -68.40 13.78 11.55
N ASP A 2 -67.67 13.11 12.43
CA ASP A 2 -66.83 13.43 13.57
C ASP A 2 -66.18 12.05 13.87
N GLY A 3 -64.86 11.90 13.97
CA GLY A 3 -64.21 12.02 15.27
C GLY A 3 -63.91 10.63 15.87
N SER A 4 -62.62 10.35 16.01
CA SER A 4 -61.98 9.64 17.13
C SER A 4 -61.92 8.09 17.13
N ASN A 5 -60.75 7.44 16.98
CA ASN A 5 -59.61 7.21 17.94
C ASN A 5 -59.75 5.81 18.60
N ARG A 6 -58.77 4.89 18.81
CA ARG A 6 -57.29 4.82 18.74
C ARG A 6 -56.80 3.38 19.08
N ARG A 7 -55.48 3.16 18.89
CA ARG A 7 -54.56 2.14 19.49
C ARG A 7 -54.46 0.80 18.73
N SER A 8 -53.29 0.25 18.39
CA SER A 8 -51.89 0.48 18.78
C SER A 8 -50.95 0.05 17.65
N ALA A 9 -49.80 0.72 17.52
CA ALA A 9 -48.63 0.17 16.85
C ALA A 9 -47.99 -0.93 17.73
N PRO A 10 -47.12 -1.77 17.15
CA PRO A 10 -45.71 -1.45 17.36
C PRO A 10 -44.93 -1.33 16.04
N ALA A 11 -44.05 -0.33 16.03
CA ALA A 11 -42.86 -0.34 15.19
C ALA A 11 -42.03 -1.57 15.57
N SER A 12 -41.56 -2.31 14.57
CA SER A 12 -40.32 -3.05 14.72
C SER A 12 -39.27 -2.18 14.04
N ASP A 13 -38.51 -1.49 14.86
CA ASP A 13 -37.29 -0.79 14.50
C ASP A 13 -36.35 -1.80 13.81
N ASP A 14 -36.22 -1.68 12.49
CA ASP A 14 -35.11 -2.25 11.75
C ASP A 14 -33.91 -1.33 11.98
N ASP A 15 -33.35 -1.37 13.20
CA ASP A 15 -32.08 -0.75 13.54
C ASP A 15 -30.94 -1.56 12.91
N GLY A 16 -30.86 -1.49 11.59
CA GLY A 16 -29.67 -1.81 10.83
C GLY A 16 -28.68 -0.65 10.92
N ASP A 17 -28.09 -0.41 12.10
CA ASP A 17 -26.82 0.31 12.19
C ASP A 17 -25.69 -0.61 11.67
N ALA A 18 -25.72 -0.88 10.37
CA ALA A 18 -24.52 -1.20 9.64
C ALA A 18 -23.75 0.11 9.56
N SER A 19 -22.99 0.43 10.61
CA SER A 19 -21.94 1.44 10.58
C SER A 19 -21.22 1.27 9.25
N ARG A 20 -21.36 2.24 8.34
CA ARG A 20 -20.79 2.21 6.98
C ARG A 20 -19.30 1.94 7.12
N GLU A 21 -18.91 0.67 7.01
CA GLU A 21 -17.53 0.28 7.11
C GLU A 21 -16.83 0.86 5.87
N VAL A 22 -15.88 1.76 6.10
CA VAL A 22 -15.11 2.35 5.01
C VAL A 22 -14.39 1.20 4.31
N PRO A 23 -14.60 0.99 2.99
CA PRO A 23 -13.96 -0.11 2.30
C PRO A 23 -12.44 -0.07 2.48
N PRO A 24 -11.75 -1.23 2.54
CA PRO A 24 -10.30 -1.27 2.65
C PRO A 24 -9.63 -0.43 1.57
N LEU A 25 -8.47 0.15 1.90
CA LEU A 25 -7.71 1.00 0.99
C LEU A 25 -7.43 0.28 -0.34
N TYR A 26 -7.16 -1.02 -0.31
CA TYR A 26 -7.05 -1.89 -1.47
C TYR A 26 -8.22 -1.74 -2.46
N GLN A 27 -9.47 -1.75 -1.98
CA GLN A 27 -10.64 -1.59 -2.85
C GLN A 27 -10.74 -0.15 -3.38
N ARG A 28 -10.46 0.84 -2.52
CA ARG A 28 -10.55 2.26 -2.86
C ARG A 28 -9.55 2.67 -3.95
N ILE A 29 -8.38 2.04 -4.02
CA ILE A 29 -7.38 2.30 -5.06
C ILE A 29 -7.62 1.55 -6.38
N GLY A 30 -8.67 0.72 -6.46
CA GLY A 30 -8.97 -0.08 -7.67
C GLY A 30 -8.49 -1.54 -7.63
N GLY A 31 -8.06 -2.03 -6.47
CA GLY A 31 -7.74 -3.45 -6.25
C GLY A 31 -6.50 -3.94 -7.00
N HIS A 32 -6.53 -5.23 -7.37
CA HIS A 32 -5.37 -5.93 -7.93
C HIS A 32 -4.83 -5.29 -9.22
N ALA A 33 -5.71 -4.98 -10.17
CA ALA A 33 -5.31 -4.43 -11.46
C ALA A 33 -4.61 -3.06 -11.35
N ALA A 34 -5.06 -2.23 -10.40
CA ALA A 34 -4.39 -0.97 -10.09
C ALA A 34 -3.00 -1.21 -9.49
N LEU A 35 -2.88 -2.18 -8.57
CA LEU A 35 -1.59 -2.54 -7.98
C LEU A 35 -0.61 -3.13 -9.01
N GLU A 36 -1.06 -3.96 -9.96
CA GLU A 36 -0.20 -4.46 -11.03
C GLU A 36 0.39 -3.29 -11.84
N THR A 37 -0.45 -2.34 -12.22
CA THR A 37 -0.04 -1.14 -12.97
C THR A 37 0.97 -0.30 -12.19
N VAL A 38 0.67 -0.02 -10.91
CA VAL A 38 1.53 0.76 -10.02
C VAL A 38 2.87 0.06 -9.79
N VAL A 39 2.86 -1.25 -9.55
CA VAL A 39 4.08 -2.02 -9.32
C VAL A 39 4.93 -2.09 -10.59
N ASP A 40 4.31 -2.22 -11.76
CA ASP A 40 5.05 -2.19 -13.02
C ASP A 40 5.77 -0.87 -13.23
N ASP A 41 5.08 0.26 -13.05
CA ASP A 41 5.67 1.60 -13.18
C ASP A 41 6.73 1.89 -12.09
N LEU A 42 6.46 1.49 -10.85
CA LEU A 42 7.42 1.61 -9.74
C LEU A 42 8.76 0.98 -10.10
N TYR A 43 8.75 -0.25 -10.64
CA TYR A 43 9.99 -0.93 -10.98
C TYR A 43 10.66 -0.37 -12.24
N LEU A 44 9.92 0.22 -13.19
CA LEU A 44 10.54 0.99 -14.27
C LEU A 44 11.36 2.15 -13.70
N ARG A 45 10.81 2.89 -12.73
CA ARG A 45 11.47 4.02 -12.06
C ARG A 45 12.67 3.58 -11.22
N ILE A 46 12.50 2.53 -10.40
CA ILE A 46 13.59 1.97 -9.57
C ILE A 46 14.78 1.53 -10.42
N LEU A 47 14.52 0.86 -11.54
CA LEU A 47 15.59 0.36 -12.41
C LEU A 47 16.27 1.48 -13.21
N ALA A 48 15.60 2.62 -13.40
CA ALA A 48 16.19 3.82 -13.98
C ALA A 48 16.97 4.68 -12.98
N ASP A 49 16.84 4.44 -11.66
CA ASP A 49 17.57 5.17 -10.63
C ASP A 49 18.91 4.48 -10.32
N GLU A 50 20.02 5.12 -10.67
CA GLU A 50 21.38 4.59 -10.47
C GLU A 50 21.72 4.30 -9.00
N ARG A 51 20.99 4.91 -8.05
CA ARG A 51 21.17 4.67 -6.61
C ARG A 51 20.44 3.43 -6.12
N LEU A 52 19.47 2.93 -6.89
CA LEU A 52 18.62 1.79 -6.51
C LEU A 52 18.84 0.57 -7.40
N SER A 53 19.06 0.76 -8.70
CA SER A 53 19.19 -0.34 -9.66
C SER A 53 20.24 -1.40 -9.29
N PRO A 54 21.38 -1.09 -8.63
CA PRO A 54 22.34 -2.12 -8.22
C PRO A 54 21.78 -3.15 -7.23
N PHE A 55 20.78 -2.79 -6.41
CA PHE A 55 20.14 -3.73 -5.47
C PHE A 55 19.35 -4.84 -6.17
N PHE A 56 19.02 -4.65 -7.44
CA PHE A 56 18.17 -5.55 -8.23
C PHE A 56 18.94 -6.34 -9.28
N ALA A 57 20.27 -6.19 -9.35
CA ALA A 57 21.12 -6.94 -10.27
C ALA A 57 20.94 -8.46 -10.07
N GLY A 58 20.65 -9.19 -11.15
CA GLY A 58 20.42 -10.64 -11.13
C GLY A 58 19.08 -11.08 -10.52
N THR A 59 18.17 -10.15 -10.22
CA THR A 59 16.83 -10.48 -9.71
C THR A 59 15.89 -10.90 -10.83
N ASP A 60 15.10 -11.96 -10.59
CA ASP A 60 13.94 -12.29 -11.43
C ASP A 60 12.83 -11.25 -11.18
N LEU A 61 12.80 -10.24 -12.06
CA LEU A 61 11.88 -9.10 -11.94
C LEU A 61 10.41 -9.53 -12.03
N THR A 62 10.08 -10.49 -12.90
CA THR A 62 8.70 -10.97 -13.07
C THR A 62 8.20 -11.59 -11.77
N ARG A 63 8.99 -12.50 -11.18
CA ARG A 63 8.64 -13.14 -9.92
C ARG A 63 8.59 -12.13 -8.77
N MET A 64 9.53 -11.18 -8.72
CA MET A 64 9.57 -10.16 -7.68
C MET A 64 8.35 -9.23 -7.75
N LYS A 65 7.98 -8.75 -8.95
CA LYS A 65 6.80 -7.90 -9.16
C LYS A 65 5.53 -8.57 -8.66
N GLY A 66 5.31 -9.84 -9.00
CA GLY A 66 4.16 -10.59 -8.48
C GLY A 66 4.13 -10.64 -6.95
N ARG A 67 5.29 -10.87 -6.30
CA ARG A 67 5.38 -10.82 -4.83
C ARG A 67 5.15 -9.44 -4.25
N GLN A 68 5.54 -8.38 -4.95
CA GLN A 68 5.28 -7.00 -4.53
C GLN A 68 3.78 -6.68 -4.58
N VAL A 69 3.07 -7.11 -5.64
CA VAL A 69 1.62 -6.95 -5.77
C VAL A 69 0.89 -7.69 -4.65
N GLU A 70 1.25 -8.95 -4.39
CA GLU A 70 0.69 -9.74 -3.27
C GLU A 70 0.91 -9.03 -1.92
N PHE A 71 2.12 -8.52 -1.70
CA PHE A 71 2.46 -7.82 -0.46
C PHE A 71 1.67 -6.52 -0.29
N PHE A 72 1.59 -5.68 -1.33
CA PHE A 72 0.80 -4.45 -1.28
C PHE A 72 -0.69 -4.74 -1.14
N ALA A 73 -1.22 -5.77 -1.80
CA ALA A 73 -2.62 -6.15 -1.63
C ALA A 73 -2.91 -6.47 -0.17
N ALA A 74 -2.09 -7.31 0.48
CA ALA A 74 -2.26 -7.65 1.89
C ALA A 74 -2.08 -6.43 2.82
N LEU A 75 -1.06 -5.60 2.58
CA LEU A 75 -0.77 -4.41 3.38
C LEU A 75 -1.93 -3.41 3.37
N LEU A 76 -2.64 -3.29 2.25
CA LEU A 76 -3.72 -2.33 2.05
C LEU A 76 -5.12 -2.91 2.39
N GLY A 77 -5.17 -4.08 3.03
CA GLY A 77 -6.41 -4.73 3.46
C GLY A 77 -7.13 -5.53 2.37
N GLY A 78 -6.39 -6.02 1.39
CA GLY A 78 -6.89 -6.95 0.38
C GLY A 78 -7.30 -8.31 0.98
N PRO A 79 -8.07 -9.12 0.23
CA PRO A 79 -8.72 -10.33 0.76
C PRO A 79 -7.74 -11.49 1.01
N THR A 80 -6.52 -11.42 0.50
CA THR A 80 -5.53 -12.49 0.58
C THR A 80 -4.36 -12.05 1.46
N PRO A 81 -4.01 -12.83 2.50
CA PRO A 81 -2.85 -12.51 3.32
C PRO A 81 -1.55 -12.75 2.55
N TYR A 82 -0.53 -11.96 2.87
CA TYR A 82 0.82 -12.19 2.36
C TYR A 82 1.47 -13.36 3.12
N VAL A 83 1.90 -14.38 2.38
CA VAL A 83 2.51 -15.62 2.92
C VAL A 83 4.02 -15.71 2.67
N GLY A 84 4.63 -14.63 2.16
CA GLY A 84 6.08 -14.59 1.94
C GLY A 84 6.88 -14.29 3.21
N ALA A 85 8.20 -14.24 3.06
CA ALA A 85 9.10 -13.89 4.15
C ALA A 85 8.88 -12.44 4.62
N SER A 86 9.07 -12.18 5.92
CA SER A 86 8.91 -10.83 6.48
C SER A 86 9.83 -9.81 5.80
N MET A 87 9.39 -8.54 5.77
CA MET A 87 10.18 -7.45 5.18
C MET A 87 11.59 -7.37 5.78
N ARG A 88 11.71 -7.53 7.10
CA ARG A 88 12.99 -7.62 7.79
C ARG A 88 13.86 -8.76 7.27
N THR A 89 13.28 -9.93 7.04
CA THR A 89 14.04 -11.09 6.55
C THR A 89 14.49 -10.92 5.11
N VAL A 90 13.61 -10.41 4.24
CA VAL A 90 13.91 -10.20 2.83
C VAL A 90 15.00 -9.14 2.65
N HIS A 91 14.98 -8.07 3.45
CA HIS A 91 15.87 -6.91 3.28
C HIS A 91 17.14 -6.95 4.15
N ARG A 92 17.27 -7.94 5.05
CA ARG A 92 18.42 -8.07 5.96
C ARG A 92 19.73 -8.16 5.19
N GLY A 93 20.73 -7.40 5.66
CA GLY A 93 22.11 -7.48 5.15
C GLY A 93 22.31 -6.88 3.76
N ARG A 94 21.30 -6.22 3.19
CA ARG A 94 21.40 -5.61 1.85
C ARG A 94 22.05 -4.23 1.84
N GLY A 95 22.26 -3.59 3.00
CA GLY A 95 22.82 -2.23 3.06
C GLY A 95 21.81 -1.13 2.74
N ILE A 96 20.52 -1.39 2.94
CA ILE A 96 19.44 -0.43 2.66
C ILE A 96 19.40 0.63 3.78
N THR A 97 19.56 1.89 3.39
CA THR A 97 19.56 3.06 4.28
C THR A 97 18.19 3.74 4.27
N ALA A 98 18.00 4.72 5.17
CA ALA A 98 16.82 5.58 5.16
C ALA A 98 16.69 6.35 3.84
N GLY A 99 17.80 6.87 3.30
CA GLY A 99 17.82 7.49 1.97
C GLY A 99 17.31 6.56 0.86
N HIS A 100 17.79 5.31 0.79
CA HIS A 100 17.31 4.35 -0.23
C HIS A 100 15.80 4.08 -0.10
N PHE A 101 15.31 3.94 1.14
CA PHE A 101 13.88 3.76 1.37
C PHE A 101 13.07 4.98 0.93
N GLY A 102 13.56 6.20 1.22
CA GLY A 102 12.95 7.44 0.78
C GLY A 102 12.87 7.55 -0.76
N LEU A 103 13.90 7.08 -1.47
CA LEU A 103 13.87 7.04 -2.94
C LEU A 103 12.78 6.10 -3.47
N VAL A 104 12.66 4.90 -2.90
CA VAL A 104 11.60 3.95 -3.27
C VAL A 104 10.21 4.53 -2.95
N ALA A 105 10.05 5.19 -1.80
CA ALA A 105 8.79 5.84 -1.44
C ALA A 105 8.44 6.97 -2.42
N GLY A 106 9.41 7.78 -2.85
CA GLY A 106 9.22 8.81 -3.88
C GLY A 106 8.79 8.22 -5.23
N HIS A 107 9.48 7.17 -5.70
CA HIS A 107 9.10 6.48 -6.94
C HIS A 107 7.71 5.84 -6.85
N LEU A 108 7.32 5.36 -5.66
CA LEU A 108 5.96 4.86 -5.43
C LEU A 108 4.93 5.98 -5.47
N THR A 109 5.20 7.14 -4.88
CA THR A 109 4.32 8.33 -4.98
C THR A 109 4.10 8.71 -6.44
N ASP A 110 5.17 8.74 -7.24
CA ASP A 110 5.07 9.07 -8.66
C ASP A 110 4.24 8.03 -9.44
N ALA A 111 4.44 6.74 -9.15
CA ALA A 111 3.69 5.66 -9.80
C ALA A 111 2.19 5.68 -9.45
N LEU A 112 1.85 5.94 -8.18
CA LEU A 112 0.46 6.10 -7.74
C LEU A 112 -0.20 7.31 -8.42
N THR A 113 0.52 8.43 -8.51
CA THR A 113 0.03 9.65 -9.17
C THR A 113 -0.15 9.42 -10.67
N ALA A 114 0.78 8.72 -11.33
CA ALA A 114 0.69 8.37 -12.74
C ALA A 114 -0.48 7.41 -13.04
N ALA A 115 -0.85 6.55 -12.08
CA ALA A 115 -2.04 5.70 -12.14
C ALA A 115 -3.35 6.47 -11.89
N GLY A 116 -3.30 7.78 -11.63
CA GLY A 116 -4.46 8.64 -11.49
C GLY A 116 -5.07 8.66 -10.09
N LEU A 117 -4.37 8.14 -9.08
CA LEU A 117 -4.84 8.24 -7.69
C LEU A 117 -4.77 9.70 -7.22
N ASP A 118 -5.78 10.11 -6.47
CA ASP A 118 -5.75 11.42 -5.82
C ASP A 118 -4.71 11.48 -4.70
N ARG A 119 -4.46 12.69 -4.22
CA ARG A 119 -3.49 12.94 -3.14
C ARG A 119 -3.86 12.20 -1.86
N GLU A 120 -5.14 12.13 -1.51
CA GLU A 120 -5.57 11.53 -0.24
C GLU A 120 -5.30 10.03 -0.22
N LEU A 121 -5.62 9.33 -1.31
CA LEU A 121 -5.33 7.90 -1.47
C LEU A 121 -3.83 7.64 -1.56
N THR A 122 -3.10 8.49 -2.28
CA THR A 122 -1.64 8.40 -2.38
C THR A 122 -0.99 8.52 -1.01
N ASP A 123 -1.36 9.52 -0.21
CA ASP A 123 -0.82 9.75 1.13
C ASP A 123 -1.14 8.57 2.07
N GLN A 124 -2.32 7.98 1.97
CA GLN A 124 -2.69 6.78 2.74
C GLN A 124 -1.83 5.56 2.38
N VAL A 125 -1.58 5.32 1.08
CA VAL A 125 -0.72 4.21 0.64
C VAL A 125 0.73 4.44 1.11
N ILE A 126 1.25 5.66 0.94
CA ILE A 126 2.60 6.01 1.39
C ILE A 126 2.73 5.89 2.91
N GLY A 127 1.71 6.28 3.68
CA GLY A 127 1.67 6.09 5.13
C GLY A 127 1.77 4.62 5.53
N ALA A 128 1.02 3.74 4.85
CA ALA A 128 1.08 2.30 5.09
C ALA A 128 2.48 1.74 4.79
N VAL A 129 3.10 2.14 3.68
CA VAL A 129 4.47 1.71 3.32
C VAL A 129 5.52 2.27 4.28
N ALA A 130 5.41 3.55 4.67
CA ALA A 130 6.36 4.19 5.58
C ALA A 130 6.46 3.49 6.95
N SER A 131 5.38 2.84 7.41
CA SER A 131 5.40 2.03 8.63
C SER A 131 6.42 0.88 8.61
N LEU A 132 6.85 0.44 7.41
CA LEU A 132 7.81 -0.64 7.21
C LEU A 132 9.27 -0.18 7.21
N ALA A 133 9.53 1.13 7.30
CA ALA A 133 10.88 1.68 7.20
C ALA A 133 11.84 1.04 8.23
N GLY A 134 11.40 0.81 9.46
CA GLY A 134 12.22 0.18 10.51
C GLY A 134 12.54 -1.31 10.30
N ASP A 135 11.81 -1.99 9.43
CA ASP A 135 12.10 -3.37 9.03
C ASP A 135 13.04 -3.43 7.82
N ILE A 136 13.00 -2.42 6.94
CA ILE A 136 13.69 -2.44 5.65
C ILE A 136 15.01 -1.63 5.71
N ALA A 137 14.96 -0.39 6.19
CA ALA A 137 16.08 0.54 6.24
C ALA A 137 16.90 0.37 7.52
N THR A 138 17.65 -0.72 7.61
CA THR A 138 18.41 -1.09 8.82
C THR A 138 19.88 -0.67 8.78
N ALA A 139 20.40 -0.24 7.62
CA ALA A 139 21.77 0.25 7.51
C ALA A 139 21.86 1.73 7.92
N ARG A 140 22.98 2.11 8.54
CA ARG A 140 23.30 3.50 8.86
C ARG A 140 23.77 4.22 7.59
N GLU A 141 23.36 5.47 7.40
CA GLU A 141 23.96 6.31 6.37
C GLU A 141 25.42 6.61 6.74
N SER A 142 26.31 6.40 5.77
CA SER A 142 27.70 6.86 5.89
C SER A 142 27.71 8.38 5.68
N PRO A 143 28.37 9.17 6.53
CA PRO A 143 28.50 10.60 6.28
C PRO A 143 29.24 10.82 4.95
N THR A 144 28.66 11.65 4.07
CA THR A 144 29.35 12.13 2.87
C THR A 144 30.63 12.85 3.31
N PRO A 145 31.82 12.46 2.85
CA PRO A 145 33.04 13.21 3.15
C PRO A 145 32.96 14.61 2.52
N PRO A 146 33.58 15.63 3.15
CA PRO A 146 33.52 17.03 2.71
C PRO A 146 34.16 17.26 1.34
#